data_AF-C9Z919-F1
#
_entry.id   AF-C9Z919-F1
#
_cell.length_a   1.000
_cell.length_b   1.000
_cell.length_c   1.000
_cell.angle_alpha   90.00
_cell.angle_beta   90.00
_cell.angle_gamma   90.00
#
_symmetry.space_group_name_H-M   'P 1'
#
loop_
_entity.id
_entity.type
_entity.pdbx_description
1 polymer ?
#
loop_
_entity_poly.entity_id
_entity_poly.type
_entity_poly.pdbx_seq_one_letter_code
_entity_poly.pdbx_strand_id
1 'polypeptide(L)'
;MNMPAPLTIAARRAMVAELVRQEPDISARNIAARLGVGKDTIRRDLDANATAQRQTQPDPAAPEATSAPDAPPSAPDGAPASAPDAPPAAPADADRLTVDLDDQLRADLATMTRTGMTSWDAIATAVSIVAGTYRNAWASGRIPDGVAPRILTCNIAPHREEESRP
;
A
#
# COMPACT_ATOMS: atom_id res chain seq x y z
N MET A 1 -12.50 -21.84 -35.58
CA MET A 1 -12.05 -22.19 -34.22
C MET A 1 -12.57 -21.10 -33.29
N ASN A 2 -13.52 -21.42 -32.41
CA ASN A 2 -14.14 -20.47 -31.49
C ASN A 2 -13.16 -20.24 -30.32
N MET A 3 -12.47 -19.10 -30.29
CA MET A 3 -11.62 -18.76 -29.15
C MET A 3 -12.53 -18.32 -27.99
N PRO A 4 -12.46 -18.94 -26.80
CA PRO A 4 -13.25 -18.50 -25.66
C PRO A 4 -12.84 -17.07 -25.29
N ALA A 5 -13.83 -16.25 -24.93
CA ALA A 5 -13.61 -14.87 -24.52
C ALA A 5 -12.62 -14.80 -23.34
N PRO A 6 -11.74 -13.78 -23.29
CA PRO A 6 -10.82 -13.61 -22.18
C PRO A 6 -11.60 -13.46 -20.86
N LEU A 7 -11.29 -14.35 -19.91
CA LEU A 7 -11.87 -14.34 -18.57
C LEU A 7 -11.60 -12.98 -17.90
N THR A 8 -12.67 -12.26 -17.56
CA THR A 8 -12.55 -10.97 -16.88
C THR A 8 -11.98 -11.16 -15.47
N ILE A 9 -11.36 -10.10 -14.92
CA ILE A 9 -10.77 -10.15 -13.57
C ILE A 9 -11.83 -10.50 -12.52
N ALA A 10 -13.04 -9.94 -12.62
CA ALA A 10 -14.15 -10.24 -11.73
C ALA A 10 -14.61 -11.71 -11.84
N ALA A 11 -14.75 -12.23 -13.06
CA ALA A 11 -15.12 -13.62 -13.29
C ALA A 11 -14.07 -14.60 -12.73
N ARG A 12 -12.78 -14.29 -12.91
CA ARG A 12 -11.69 -15.09 -12.35
C ARG A 12 -11.71 -15.09 -10.82
N ARG A 13 -11.88 -13.92 -10.19
CA ARG A 13 -11.97 -13.81 -8.72
C ARG A 13 -13.14 -14.62 -8.15
N ALA A 14 -14.29 -14.60 -8.82
CA ALA A 14 -15.45 -15.41 -8.45
C ALA A 14 -15.13 -16.91 -8.54
N MET A 15 -14.47 -17.36 -9.62
CA MET A 15 -14.03 -18.76 -9.76
C MET A 15 -12.99 -19.18 -8.72
N VAL A 16 -12.07 -18.29 -8.33
CA VAL A 16 -11.11 -18.54 -7.24
C VAL A 16 -11.85 -18.71 -5.91
N ALA A 17 -12.81 -17.82 -5.60
CA ALA A 17 -13.62 -17.94 -4.39
C ALA A 17 -14.45 -19.23 -4.36
N GLU A 18 -14.97 -19.66 -5.52
CA GLU A 18 -15.69 -20.92 -5.66
C GLU A 18 -14.80 -22.13 -5.38
N LEU A 19 -13.61 -22.18 -5.98
CA LEU A 19 -12.67 -23.29 -5.81
C LEU A 19 -12.20 -23.44 -4.36
N VAL A 20 -11.94 -22.34 -3.66
CA VAL A 20 -11.56 -22.36 -2.23
C VAL A 20 -12.72 -22.84 -1.36
N ARG A 21 -13.97 -22.52 -1.72
CA ARG A 21 -15.15 -22.99 -0.99
C ARG A 21 -15.37 -24.49 -1.15
N GLN A 22 -15.12 -25.02 -2.36
CA GLN A 22 -15.27 -26.44 -2.67
C GLN A 22 -14.12 -27.29 -2.12
N GLU A 23 -12.90 -26.77 -2.17
CA GLU A 23 -11.68 -27.43 -1.69
C GLU A 23 -10.90 -26.49 -0.75
N PRO A 24 -11.17 -26.50 0.57
CA PRO A 24 -10.54 -25.57 1.51
C PRO A 24 -9.01 -25.67 1.57
N ASP A 25 -8.46 -26.86 1.29
CA ASP A 25 -7.02 -27.14 1.35
C ASP A 25 -6.31 -26.96 0.00
N ILE A 26 -6.99 -26.45 -1.03
CA ILE A 26 -6.39 -26.29 -2.36
C ILE A 26 -5.31 -25.20 -2.35
N SER A 27 -4.10 -25.56 -2.78
CA SER A 27 -3.01 -24.59 -2.87
C SER A 27 -3.21 -23.57 -4.00
N ALA A 28 -2.73 -22.34 -3.81
CA ALA A 28 -2.74 -21.29 -4.84
C ALA A 28 -2.07 -21.72 -6.16
N ARG A 29 -1.11 -22.64 -6.10
CA ARG A 29 -0.45 -23.22 -7.29
C ARG A 29 -1.40 -24.12 -8.08
N ASN A 30 -2.22 -24.92 -7.40
CA ASN A 30 -3.20 -25.79 -8.07
C ASN A 30 -4.36 -24.98 -8.64
N ILE A 31 -4.83 -23.95 -7.93
CA ILE A 31 -5.82 -23.01 -8.47
C ILE A 31 -5.29 -22.34 -9.75
N ALA A 32 -4.04 -21.87 -9.72
CA ALA A 32 -3.38 -21.23 -10.87
C ALA A 32 -3.32 -22.16 -12.09
N ALA A 33 -2.96 -23.44 -11.88
CA ALA A 33 -2.91 -24.44 -12.93
C ALA A 33 -4.30 -24.72 -13.53
N ARG A 34 -5.35 -24.83 -12.71
CA ARG A 34 -6.73 -25.06 -13.18
C ARG A 34 -7.30 -23.88 -13.97
N LEU A 35 -6.95 -22.66 -13.59
CA LEU A 35 -7.45 -21.44 -14.22
C LEU A 35 -6.55 -20.91 -15.35
N GLY A 36 -5.41 -21.54 -15.60
CA GLY A 36 -4.46 -21.12 -16.65
C GLY A 36 -3.84 -19.75 -16.40
N VAL A 37 -3.65 -19.36 -15.13
CA VAL A 37 -3.09 -18.04 -14.75
C VAL A 37 -1.85 -18.18 -13.87
N GLY A 38 -1.10 -17.09 -13.71
CA GLY A 38 0.08 -17.07 -12.84
C GLY A 38 -0.28 -17.15 -11.35
N LYS A 39 0.57 -17.81 -10.56
CA LYS A 39 0.41 -17.97 -9.10
C LYS A 39 0.22 -16.63 -8.37
N ASP A 40 0.93 -15.58 -8.78
CA ASP A 40 0.83 -14.26 -8.15
C ASP A 40 -0.50 -13.55 -8.47
N THR A 41 -1.13 -13.90 -9.59
CA THR A 41 -2.49 -13.43 -9.91
C THR A 41 -3.49 -14.07 -8.96
N ILE A 42 -3.34 -15.36 -8.67
CA ILE A 42 -4.18 -16.04 -7.67
C ILE A 42 -3.99 -15.47 -6.28
N ARG A 43 -2.74 -15.20 -5.85
CA ARG A 43 -2.48 -14.55 -4.55
C ARG A 43 -3.21 -13.21 -4.43
N ARG A 44 -3.05 -12.34 -5.42
CA ARG A 44 -3.74 -11.04 -5.45
C ARG A 44 -5.26 -11.18 -5.44
N ASP A 45 -5.79 -12.17 -6.14
CA ASP A 45 -7.24 -12.42 -6.19
C ASP A 45 -7.78 -13.00 -4.86
N LEU A 46 -7.00 -13.83 -4.15
CA LEU A 46 -7.32 -14.30 -2.80
C LEU A 46 -7.31 -13.15 -1.79
N ASP A 47 -6.30 -12.29 -1.82
CA ASP A 47 -6.21 -11.11 -0.94
C ASP A 47 -7.40 -10.17 -1.18
N ALA A 48 -7.72 -9.89 -2.43
CA ALA A 48 -8.85 -9.05 -2.80
C ALA A 48 -10.20 -9.64 -2.33
N ASN A 49 -10.37 -10.96 -2.42
CA ASN A 49 -11.58 -11.64 -1.92
C ASN A 49 -11.66 -11.58 -0.38
N ALA A 50 -10.55 -11.74 0.33
CA ALA A 50 -10.51 -11.61 1.78
C ALA A 50 -10.87 -10.19 2.23
N THR A 51 -10.39 -9.15 1.54
CA THR A 51 -10.78 -7.76 1.79
C THR A 51 -12.27 -7.53 1.53
N ALA A 52 -12.80 -8.04 0.41
CA ALA A 52 -14.22 -7.90 0.08
C ALA A 52 -15.14 -8.59 1.10
N GLN A 53 -14.73 -9.77 1.61
CA GLN A 53 -15.48 -10.47 2.65
C GLN A 53 -15.54 -9.69 3.97
N ARG A 54 -14.42 -9.10 4.40
CA ARG A 54 -14.40 -8.24 5.60
C ARG A 54 -15.32 -7.03 5.45
N GLN A 55 -15.41 -6.44 4.27
CA GLN A 55 -16.27 -5.28 4.01
C GLN A 55 -17.77 -5.65 3.94
N THR A 56 -18.10 -6.90 3.62
CA THR A 56 -19.48 -7.38 3.49
C THR A 56 -20.03 -7.94 4.80
N GLN A 57 -19.17 -8.17 5.81
CA GLN A 57 -19.60 -8.63 7.13
C GLN A 57 -20.02 -7.42 7.99
N PRO A 58 -21.31 -7.19 8.23
CA PRO A 58 -21.75 -6.11 9.11
C PRO A 58 -21.31 -6.41 10.54
N ASP A 59 -20.81 -5.37 11.19
CA ASP A 59 -20.34 -5.34 12.57
C ASP A 59 -21.44 -5.87 13.51
N PRO A 60 -21.20 -6.89 14.36
CA PRO A 60 -22.16 -7.28 15.38
C PRO A 60 -22.27 -6.15 16.40
N ALA A 61 -23.43 -5.50 16.39
CA ALA A 61 -23.82 -4.36 17.23
C ALA A 61 -23.22 -4.42 18.64
N ALA A 62 -22.36 -3.44 18.95
CA ALA A 62 -22.01 -3.12 20.33
C ALA A 62 -23.25 -2.55 21.04
N PRO A 63 -23.52 -2.94 22.30
CA PRO A 63 -24.71 -2.50 23.03
C PRO A 63 -24.64 -1.01 23.36
N GLU A 64 -25.78 -0.36 23.14
CA GLU A 64 -26.05 1.06 23.30
C GLU A 64 -25.71 1.57 24.70
N ALA A 65 -24.91 2.64 24.78
CA ALA A 65 -24.71 3.41 25.99
C ALA A 65 -25.92 4.34 26.20
N THR A 66 -26.69 4.05 27.24
CA THR A 66 -27.81 4.82 27.76
C THR A 66 -27.44 6.29 27.99
N SER A 67 -28.21 7.18 27.37
CA SER A 67 -28.16 8.63 27.62
C SER A 67 -29.08 9.04 28.77
N ALA A 68 -28.75 10.21 29.35
CA ALA A 68 -29.57 11.17 30.15
C ALA A 68 -29.25 11.25 31.67
N PRO A 69 -29.55 12.38 32.36
CA PRO A 69 -29.50 13.81 31.96
C PRO A 69 -28.99 14.77 33.09
N ASP A 70 -28.90 16.06 32.75
CA ASP A 70 -29.40 17.23 33.53
C ASP A 70 -28.40 18.40 33.79
N ALA A 71 -28.94 19.62 33.67
CA ALA A 71 -28.32 20.95 33.54
C ALA A 71 -27.95 21.58 34.92
N PRO A 72 -27.50 22.87 35.10
CA PRO A 72 -28.03 24.11 34.50
C PRO A 72 -26.98 25.22 34.15
N PRO A 73 -27.41 26.40 33.62
CA PRO A 73 -26.53 27.42 33.04
C PRO A 73 -26.15 28.52 34.03
N SER A 74 -25.02 29.19 33.82
CA SER A 74 -24.74 30.53 34.36
C SER A 74 -23.63 31.23 33.57
N ALA A 75 -23.96 32.39 32.99
CA ALA A 75 -23.02 33.46 32.64
C ALA A 75 -22.79 34.34 33.90
N PRO A 76 -21.74 35.20 33.99
CA PRO A 76 -21.75 36.45 33.22
C PRO A 76 -20.38 36.99 32.75
N ASP A 77 -20.48 37.87 31.77
CA ASP A 77 -19.70 39.08 31.41
C ASP A 77 -18.37 39.40 32.13
N GLY A 78 -17.36 39.76 31.33
CA GLY A 78 -16.11 40.36 31.79
C GLY A 78 -15.04 40.51 30.70
N ALA A 79 -15.16 41.53 29.84
CA ALA A 79 -14.03 42.14 29.11
C ALA A 79 -13.34 43.19 30.02
N PRO A 80 -12.14 43.76 29.72
CA PRO A 80 -11.35 43.69 28.48
C PRO A 80 -9.80 43.58 28.66
N ALA A 81 -9.10 43.62 27.52
CA ALA A 81 -7.75 44.15 27.28
C ALA A 81 -6.49 43.27 27.54
N SER A 82 -5.95 42.80 26.41
CA SER A 82 -4.55 42.95 25.96
C SER A 82 -3.41 42.20 26.67
N ALA A 83 -2.89 41.17 26.00
CA ALA A 83 -1.46 40.85 25.87
C ALA A 83 -1.27 39.88 24.67
N PRO A 84 -0.04 39.59 24.21
CA PRO A 84 0.60 40.25 23.07
C PRO A 84 0.77 39.31 21.86
N ASP A 85 0.99 39.93 20.70
CA ASP A 85 1.83 39.46 19.60
C ASP A 85 1.86 37.93 19.39
N ALA A 86 0.82 37.40 18.73
CA ALA A 86 0.90 36.08 18.15
C ALA A 86 2.03 36.10 17.11
N PRO A 87 3.10 35.28 17.26
CA PRO A 87 4.13 35.19 16.23
C PRO A 87 3.45 34.87 14.89
N PRO A 88 3.88 35.47 13.78
CA PRO A 88 3.29 35.19 12.48
C PRO A 88 3.30 33.68 12.29
N ALA A 89 2.12 33.11 12.04
CA ALA A 89 1.98 31.70 11.70
C ALA A 89 3.05 31.38 10.67
N ALA A 90 4.01 30.54 11.06
CA ALA A 90 5.08 30.10 10.17
C ALA A 90 4.43 29.66 8.86
N PRO A 91 5.00 30.02 7.69
CA PRO A 91 4.44 29.59 6.43
C PRO A 91 4.30 28.07 6.50
N ALA A 92 3.09 27.57 6.30
CA ALA A 92 2.86 26.14 6.22
C ALA A 92 3.87 25.57 5.21
N ASP A 93 4.74 24.66 5.67
CA ASP A 93 5.72 23.91 4.87
C ASP A 93 4.96 23.15 3.77
N ALA A 94 4.61 23.85 2.69
CA ALA A 94 3.79 23.33 1.60
C ALA A 94 4.52 22.26 0.78
N ASP A 95 5.78 21.97 1.10
CA ASP A 95 6.64 21.03 0.39
C ASP A 95 7.05 19.82 1.23
N ARG A 96 6.56 19.72 2.48
CA ARG A 96 6.89 18.58 3.33
C ARG A 96 5.95 17.41 3.06
N LEU A 97 6.41 16.47 2.24
CA LEU A 97 5.71 15.21 2.02
C LEU A 97 5.69 14.38 3.32
N THR A 98 4.51 14.07 3.83
CA THR A 98 4.31 13.09 4.91
C THR A 98 3.91 11.75 4.32
N VAL A 99 4.54 10.67 4.77
CA VAL A 99 4.24 9.30 4.34
C VAL A 99 3.89 8.48 5.56
N ASP A 100 2.72 7.84 5.51
CA ASP A 100 2.30 6.92 6.57
C ASP A 100 3.11 5.62 6.49
N LEU A 101 3.74 5.25 7.60
CA LEU A 101 4.54 4.03 7.71
C LEU A 101 3.68 2.86 8.19
N ASP A 102 3.04 2.18 7.24
CA ASP A 102 2.41 0.90 7.49
C ASP A 102 3.44 -0.18 7.88
N ASP A 103 2.95 -1.33 8.35
CA ASP A 103 3.83 -2.41 8.83
C ASP A 103 4.68 -3.01 7.71
N GLN A 104 4.19 -3.01 6.46
CA GLN A 104 4.92 -3.54 5.32
C GLN A 104 6.10 -2.61 4.96
N LEU A 105 5.85 -1.32 4.81
CA LEU A 105 6.88 -0.32 4.54
C LEU A 105 7.92 -0.28 5.66
N ARG A 106 7.49 -0.44 6.92
CA ARG A 106 8.42 -0.56 8.05
C ARG A 106 9.32 -1.79 7.92
N ALA A 107 8.77 -2.94 7.54
CA ALA A 107 9.54 -4.17 7.33
C ALA A 107 10.52 -4.07 6.15
N ASP A 108 10.10 -3.41 5.07
CA ASP A 108 10.94 -3.19 3.88
C ASP A 108 12.10 -2.24 4.20
N LEU A 109 11.84 -1.14 4.91
CA LEU A 109 12.88 -0.22 5.38
C LEU A 109 13.84 -0.93 6.34
N ALA A 110 13.33 -1.73 7.27
CA ALA A 110 14.17 -2.53 8.16
C ALA A 110 15.07 -3.53 7.41
N THR A 111 14.65 -4.00 6.24
CA THR A 111 15.48 -4.86 5.37
C THR A 111 16.63 -4.07 4.76
N MET A 112 16.38 -2.84 4.29
CA MET A 112 17.44 -1.98 3.73
C MET A 112 18.44 -1.52 4.79
N THR A 113 17.98 -1.15 5.99
CA THR A 113 18.88 -0.66 7.05
C THR A 113 19.81 -1.73 7.61
N ARG A 114 19.55 -3.03 7.38
CA ARG A 114 20.49 -4.13 7.71
C ARG A 114 21.83 -4.01 6.99
N THR A 115 21.91 -3.25 5.90
CA THR A 115 23.18 -2.98 5.20
C THR A 115 23.97 -1.81 5.82
N GLY A 116 23.54 -1.30 6.98
CA GLY A 116 24.16 -0.16 7.67
C GLY A 116 23.65 1.21 7.23
N MET A 117 22.66 1.28 6.34
CA MET A 117 22.02 2.54 5.95
C MET A 117 21.15 3.09 7.08
N THR A 118 21.06 4.43 7.18
CA THR A 118 20.02 5.06 7.98
C THR A 118 18.65 4.89 7.30
N SER A 119 17.55 5.02 8.04
CA SER A 119 16.20 4.95 7.45
C SER A 119 15.98 6.02 6.38
N TRP A 120 16.55 7.21 6.57
CA TRP A 120 16.48 8.29 5.57
C TRP A 120 17.24 7.92 4.30
N ASP A 121 18.46 7.40 4.42
CA ASP A 121 19.27 6.97 3.26
C ASP A 121 18.59 5.83 2.51
N ALA A 122 17.95 4.91 3.23
CA ALA A 122 17.16 3.83 2.64
C ALA A 122 15.99 4.38 1.80
N ILE A 123 15.22 5.33 2.34
CA ILE A 123 14.13 5.99 1.62
C ILE A 123 14.67 6.74 0.40
N ALA A 124 15.69 7.57 0.57
CA ALA A 124 16.30 8.35 -0.51
C ALA A 124 16.82 7.44 -1.64
N THR A 125 17.43 6.31 -1.28
CA THR A 125 17.93 5.30 -2.22
C THR A 125 16.78 4.63 -2.97
N ALA A 126 15.75 4.17 -2.26
CA ALA A 126 14.58 3.54 -2.88
C ALA A 126 13.89 4.48 -3.89
N VAL A 127 13.65 5.74 -3.50
CA VAL A 127 13.07 6.77 -4.37
C VAL A 127 13.96 7.04 -5.58
N SER A 128 15.28 7.11 -5.37
CA SER A 128 16.24 7.35 -6.46
C SER A 128 16.24 6.22 -7.50
N ILE A 129 16.14 4.95 -7.06
CA ILE A 129 16.05 3.79 -7.96
C ILE A 129 14.77 3.83 -8.80
N VAL A 130 13.63 4.11 -8.15
CA VAL A 130 12.34 4.20 -8.84
C VAL A 130 12.35 5.37 -9.84
N ALA A 131 12.77 6.56 -9.40
CA ALA A 131 12.84 7.74 -10.26
C ALA A 131 13.82 7.55 -11.43
N GLY A 132 14.96 6.90 -11.20
CA GLY A 132 15.89 6.52 -12.26
C GLY A 132 15.28 5.57 -13.29
N THR A 133 14.48 4.59 -12.82
CA THR A 133 13.74 3.68 -13.69
C THR A 133 12.73 4.42 -14.56
N TYR A 134 12.01 5.40 -14.01
CA TYR A 134 11.06 6.23 -14.75
C TYR A 134 11.75 7.07 -15.83
N ARG A 135 12.82 7.79 -15.45
CA ARG A 135 13.60 8.59 -16.40
C ARG A 135 14.17 7.74 -17.54
N ASN A 136 14.72 6.56 -17.23
CA ASN A 136 15.24 5.65 -18.25
C ASN A 136 14.15 5.12 -19.18
N ALA A 137 12.97 4.80 -18.65
CA ALA A 137 11.85 4.34 -19.45
C ALA A 137 11.42 5.40 -20.49
N TRP A 138 11.26 6.66 -20.05
CA TRP A 138 10.90 7.78 -20.93
C TRP A 138 12.01 8.12 -21.92
N ALA A 139 13.25 8.24 -21.45
CA ALA A 139 14.40 8.56 -22.30
C ALA A 139 14.65 7.52 -23.40
N SER A 140 14.31 6.25 -23.15
CA SER A 140 14.42 5.18 -24.15
C SER A 140 13.31 5.17 -25.19
N GLY A 141 12.28 6.01 -25.06
CA GLY A 141 11.12 6.05 -25.96
C GLY A 141 10.20 4.83 -25.88
N ARG A 142 10.43 3.91 -24.93
CA ARG A 142 9.58 2.72 -24.74
C ARG A 142 8.20 3.05 -24.19
N ILE A 143 8.11 4.16 -23.45
CA ILE A 143 6.90 4.64 -22.80
C ILE A 143 6.84 6.16 -23.02
N PRO A 144 5.68 6.71 -23.44
CA PRO A 144 5.54 8.15 -23.61
C PRO A 144 5.84 8.91 -22.32
N ASP A 145 6.36 10.12 -22.44
CA ASP A 145 6.63 10.99 -21.30
C ASP A 145 5.35 11.25 -20.49
N GLY A 146 5.48 11.29 -19.17
CA GLY A 146 4.36 11.41 -18.23
C GLY A 146 3.51 10.14 -18.03
N VAL A 147 3.71 9.07 -18.82
CA VAL A 147 3.00 7.80 -18.60
C VAL A 147 3.78 6.95 -17.60
N ALA A 148 3.10 6.56 -16.51
CA ALA A 148 3.72 5.76 -15.45
C ALA A 148 4.14 4.36 -15.95
N PRO A 149 5.45 4.03 -15.92
CA PRO A 149 5.91 2.70 -16.30
C PRO A 149 5.45 1.64 -15.32
N ARG A 150 5.03 0.48 -15.85
CA ARG A 150 4.77 -0.71 -15.03
C ARG A 150 6.06 -1.50 -14.84
N ILE A 151 6.62 -1.44 -13.64
CA ILE A 151 7.79 -2.24 -13.27
C ILE A 151 7.34 -3.68 -13.00
N LEU A 152 7.78 -4.63 -13.83
CA LEU A 152 7.43 -6.05 -13.70
C LEU A 152 8.48 -6.84 -12.92
N THR A 153 9.76 -6.53 -13.16
CA THR A 153 10.91 -7.25 -12.61
C THR A 153 12.07 -6.29 -12.40
N CYS A 154 12.79 -6.44 -11.30
CA CYS A 154 14.07 -5.77 -11.05
C CYS A 154 15.18 -6.81 -11.13
N ASN A 155 16.21 -6.55 -11.93
CA ASN A 155 17.39 -7.42 -12.00
C ASN A 155 18.45 -6.89 -11.05
N ILE A 156 18.92 -7.74 -10.14
CA ILE A 156 19.99 -7.44 -9.19
C ILE A 156 21.18 -8.31 -9.55
N ALA A 157 22.36 -7.70 -9.67
CA ALA A 157 23.59 -8.45 -9.91
C ALA A 157 23.88 -9.35 -8.68
N PRO A 158 24.30 -10.61 -8.89
CA PRO A 158 24.69 -11.47 -7.77
C PRO A 158 25.89 -10.85 -7.04
N HIS A 159 25.86 -10.91 -5.71
CA HIS A 159 27.02 -10.54 -4.90
C HIS A 159 28.19 -11.47 -5.23
N ARG A 160 29.36 -10.91 -5.55
CA ARG A 160 30.60 -11.65 -5.75
C ARG A 160 31.52 -11.37 -4.57
N GLU A 161 31.87 -12.41 -3.82
CA GLU A 161 32.75 -12.29 -2.65
C GLU A 161 34.22 -11.99 -3.03
N GLU A 162 34.57 -12.14 -4.31
CA GLU A 162 35.95 -12.10 -4.81
C GLU A 162 36.65 -10.74 -4.65
N GLU A 163 35.91 -9.65 -4.43
CA GLU A 163 36.48 -8.30 -4.22
C GLU A 163 36.75 -7.97 -2.74
N SER A 164 36.41 -8.86 -1.81
CA SER A 164 36.51 -8.61 -0.36
C SER A 164 37.69 -9.31 0.33
N ARG A 165 38.73 -9.67 -0.43
CA ARG A 165 39.98 -10.20 0.14
C ARG A 165 41.08 -9.12 0.08
N PRO A 166 41.53 -8.59 1.24
CA PRO A 166 42.64 -7.65 1.29
C PRO A 166 43.98 -8.31 0.91
#